data_AF-A0A3A3FL96-F1
#
_entry.id   AF-A0A3A3FL96-F1
#
_cell.length_a   1.000
_cell.length_b   1.000
_cell.length_c   1.000
_cell.angle_alpha   90.00
_cell.angle_beta   90.00
_cell.angle_gamma   90.00
#
_symmetry.space_group_name_H-M   'P 1'
#
loop_
_entity.id
_entity.type
_entity.pdbx_description
1 polymer ?
#
loop_
_entity_poly.entity_id
_entity_poly.type
_entity_poly.pdbx_seq_one_letter_code
_entity_poly.pdbx_strand_id
1 'polypeptide(L)'
;MSGIPLKKEEKTRRLLRHVSPDMLKATQSLIGEADDRQTIRKGQNPELAKAMMEYSAVPIPDGLKHADFSYLPFDLLAYTDANGQMCYMMIEGNGTGYAGTTNLSKEMQQVMLDTFMDTAKELLRELNGKHPPLVLVGCSGREGTGGNNKMVFEKLYIADEFNGVFKAAGTSHILTIDAIAPEYRQAIESANKTYEAAIKPAKEEKAAAMKDLETNYNAAREEAEGNKAPTDKLAQLKETYESDKQTIETKFYTDTAVFFEKWGNDCKQAVQEAKDYVENSDFSWDKYPGPTTVPGYTSEFSEFIEVDDDGKTTLFGREVDAIVNDRTAGNVSANNPDKEMKNVRVINSCYKEGQDKAAMAKAWNNFILEKKEELDAMGALVPGMDRTIPFKEVTRVPAGEGGLTKSDADLLCENIVDVFTNGLDDGSGGKVFPDEIMIKPSGTGKGDGIRAIKRSMLNDPEKIKQIVNSSLSEVGLKYRGAAGMPYMLQERVKIHRIRDGEFAGRTWDYRHVVTRYTNTDNQEYLVAFPAVAKVAADEDAVVNNTSAAMATTNRPGSDFIIPLCGDRSKEVDLNAGDMEKVGLVLTMFMAHLLENNYINPRKAQQPA
;
A
#
# COMPACT_ATOMS: atom_id res chain seq x y z
N MET A 1 31.37 1.39 13.06
CA MET A 1 30.70 2.58 12.47
C MET A 1 31.32 2.85 11.09
N SER A 2 30.79 2.25 10.04
CA SER A 2 31.17 2.55 8.65
C SER A 2 30.23 3.61 8.10
N GLY A 3 30.79 4.80 7.84
CA GLY A 3 30.04 6.00 7.48
C GLY A 3 29.28 5.87 6.17
N ILE A 4 28.07 6.41 6.17
CA ILE A 4 27.33 6.75 4.96
C ILE A 4 28.20 7.75 4.16
N PRO A 5 28.44 7.56 2.86
CA PRO A 5 29.22 8.50 2.06
C PRO A 5 28.72 9.95 2.23
N LEU A 6 29.61 10.91 2.48
CA LEU A 6 29.29 12.33 2.78
C LEU A 6 28.27 12.98 1.81
N LYS A 7 28.29 12.63 0.51
CA LYS A 7 27.30 13.12 -0.48
C LYS A 7 25.89 12.55 -0.26
N LYS A 8 25.78 11.30 0.19
CA LYS A 8 24.51 10.68 0.58
C LYS A 8 23.98 11.32 1.86
N GLU A 9 24.87 11.67 2.78
CA GLU A 9 24.53 12.33 4.04
C GLU A 9 23.93 13.73 3.83
N GLU A 10 24.48 14.55 2.93
CA GLU A 10 23.96 15.90 2.67
C GLU A 10 22.56 15.89 2.01
N LYS A 11 22.34 14.99 1.02
CA LYS A 11 21.03 14.82 0.37
C LYS A 11 19.97 14.36 1.36
N THR A 12 20.29 13.35 2.17
CA THR A 12 19.40 12.83 3.22
C THR A 12 19.12 13.90 4.30
N ARG A 13 20.15 14.65 4.75
CA ARG A 13 19.97 15.76 5.71
C ARG A 13 19.11 16.89 5.15
N ARG A 14 19.20 17.19 3.85
CA ARG A 14 18.36 18.22 3.21
C ARG A 14 16.89 17.82 3.17
N LEU A 15 16.60 16.54 2.93
CA LEU A 15 15.23 16.01 2.94
C LEU A 15 14.65 16.00 4.34
N LEU A 16 15.46 15.62 5.32
CA LEU A 16 15.07 15.43 6.71
C LEU A 16 15.12 16.69 7.57
N ARG A 17 15.16 17.90 6.99
CA ARG A 17 15.24 19.16 7.76
C ARG A 17 14.07 19.38 8.71
N HIS A 18 12.95 18.69 8.48
CA HIS A 18 11.76 18.75 9.32
C HIS A 18 11.70 17.62 10.36
N VAL A 19 12.67 16.68 10.37
CA VAL A 19 12.79 15.67 11.42
C VAL A 19 13.80 16.16 12.46
N SER A 20 13.44 16.07 13.73
CA SER A 20 14.28 16.50 14.85
C SER A 20 15.64 15.75 14.87
N PRO A 21 16.71 16.38 15.38
CA PRO A 21 18.01 15.71 15.52
C PRO A 21 17.95 14.45 16.39
N ASP A 22 17.10 14.43 17.42
CA ASP A 22 16.91 13.28 18.31
C ASP A 22 16.33 12.09 17.55
N MET A 23 15.28 12.33 16.74
CA MET A 23 14.68 11.32 15.87
C MET A 23 15.68 10.80 14.84
N LEU A 24 16.40 11.68 14.15
CA LEU A 24 17.42 11.26 13.17
C LEU A 24 18.53 10.41 13.76
N LYS A 25 18.97 10.74 14.97
CA LYS A 25 19.98 9.96 15.69
C LYS A 25 19.45 8.58 16.05
N ALA A 26 18.22 8.49 16.55
CA ALA A 26 17.59 7.23 16.96
C ALA A 26 17.28 6.31 15.76
N THR A 27 16.92 6.88 14.61
CA THR A 27 16.45 6.12 13.44
C THR A 27 17.46 5.99 12.31
N GLN A 28 18.74 6.30 12.56
CA GLN A 28 19.79 6.20 11.54
C GLN A 28 19.83 4.83 10.87
N SER A 29 19.53 3.78 11.64
CA SER A 29 19.52 2.39 11.23
C SER A 29 18.40 2.08 10.21
N LEU A 30 17.28 2.81 10.29
CA LEU A 30 16.11 2.66 9.42
C LEU A 30 16.27 3.42 8.10
N ILE A 31 17.09 4.47 8.08
CA ILE A 31 17.25 5.37 6.93
C ILE A 31 18.24 4.76 5.92
N GLY A 32 17.73 4.42 4.74
CA GLY A 32 18.55 4.02 3.59
C GLY A 32 18.92 5.20 2.69
N GLU A 33 18.79 4.99 1.38
CA GLU A 33 18.82 6.08 0.41
C GLU A 33 17.46 6.77 0.38
N ALA A 34 17.39 8.06 0.69
CA ALA A 34 16.14 8.81 0.63
C ALA A 34 15.81 9.22 -0.83
N ASP A 35 14.55 8.98 -1.24
CA ASP A 35 14.01 9.50 -2.51
C ASP A 35 13.70 11.00 -2.38
N ASP A 36 14.24 11.82 -3.28
CA ASP A 36 14.05 13.28 -3.22
C ASP A 36 12.84 13.68 -4.06
N ARG A 37 11.75 14.05 -3.38
CA ARG A 37 10.51 14.49 -3.99
C ARG A 37 10.26 15.99 -3.90
N GLN A 38 11.29 16.79 -3.56
CA GLN A 38 11.16 18.24 -3.46
C GLN A 38 10.75 18.90 -4.79
N THR A 39 11.14 18.32 -5.92
CA THR A 39 10.73 18.81 -7.25
C THR A 39 9.22 18.66 -7.46
N ILE A 40 8.64 17.53 -7.06
CA ILE A 40 7.19 17.29 -7.12
C ILE A 40 6.45 18.29 -6.24
N ARG A 41 6.86 18.43 -4.97
CA ARG A 41 6.29 19.41 -4.04
C ARG A 41 6.33 20.84 -4.56
N LYS A 42 7.43 21.25 -5.18
CA LYS A 42 7.57 22.59 -5.79
C LYS A 42 6.67 22.80 -7.00
N GLY A 43 6.27 21.71 -7.66
CA GLY A 43 5.30 21.73 -8.75
C GLY A 43 3.84 21.81 -8.30
N GLN A 44 3.57 21.70 -6.99
CA GLN A 44 2.24 21.91 -6.43
C GLN A 44 1.97 23.40 -6.20
N ASN A 45 0.82 23.85 -6.65
CA ASN A 45 0.18 25.14 -6.42
C ASN A 45 -0.63 25.02 -5.12
N PRO A 46 -0.16 25.63 -4.02
CA PRO A 46 -0.81 25.48 -2.72
C PRO A 46 -2.20 26.13 -2.67
N GLU A 47 -2.45 27.18 -3.44
CA GLU A 47 -3.74 27.85 -3.52
C GLU A 47 -4.79 26.96 -4.19
N LEU A 48 -4.41 26.27 -5.27
CA LEU A 48 -5.29 25.29 -5.92
C LEU A 48 -5.57 24.10 -5.00
N ALA A 49 -4.55 23.57 -4.33
CA ALA A 49 -4.72 22.48 -3.37
C ALA A 49 -5.66 22.88 -2.22
N LYS A 50 -5.51 24.11 -1.72
CA LYS A 50 -6.39 24.67 -0.69
C LYS A 50 -7.83 24.85 -1.17
N ALA A 51 -8.03 25.36 -2.38
CA ALA A 51 -9.37 25.50 -2.96
C ALA A 51 -10.08 24.13 -3.08
N MET A 52 -9.35 23.09 -3.49
CA MET A 52 -9.88 21.72 -3.57
C MET A 52 -10.18 21.13 -2.18
N MET A 53 -9.31 21.40 -1.20
CA MET A 53 -9.54 21.03 0.20
C MET A 53 -10.82 21.67 0.75
N GLU A 54 -11.05 22.96 0.47
CA GLU A 54 -12.26 23.68 0.89
C GLU A 54 -13.51 23.17 0.16
N TYR A 55 -13.42 22.90 -1.14
CA TYR A 55 -14.54 22.38 -1.93
C TYR A 55 -15.01 21.00 -1.46
N SER A 56 -14.08 20.14 -1.06
CA SER A 56 -14.36 18.76 -0.64
C SER A 56 -14.73 18.63 0.84
N ALA A 57 -14.83 19.73 1.58
CA ALA A 57 -15.07 19.70 3.02
C ALA A 57 -16.44 19.09 3.37
N VAL A 58 -16.41 17.96 4.07
CA VAL A 58 -17.60 17.28 4.61
C VAL A 58 -17.47 17.23 6.14
N PRO A 59 -18.49 17.62 6.92
CA PRO A 59 -18.42 17.53 8.38
C PRO A 59 -18.05 16.12 8.84
N ILE A 60 -17.22 16.03 9.88
CA ILE A 60 -16.87 14.71 10.46
C ILE A 60 -18.12 14.10 11.10
N PRO A 61 -18.38 12.79 10.92
CA PRO A 61 -19.46 12.11 11.60
C PRO A 61 -19.40 12.21 13.13
N ASP A 62 -20.56 12.41 13.77
CA ASP A 62 -20.66 12.58 15.22
C ASP A 62 -20.16 11.35 16.01
N GLY A 63 -19.27 11.61 16.97
CA GLY A 63 -18.69 10.59 17.86
C GLY A 63 -17.36 10.04 17.39
N LEU A 64 -16.77 10.59 16.33
CA LEU A 64 -15.46 10.20 15.83
C LEU A 64 -14.31 10.81 16.67
N LYS A 65 -13.41 9.95 17.15
CA LYS A 65 -12.17 10.37 17.83
C LYS A 65 -11.08 10.78 16.84
N HIS A 66 -10.03 11.48 17.29
CA HIS A 66 -8.89 11.80 16.41
C HIS A 66 -8.11 10.55 15.96
N ALA A 67 -8.06 9.51 16.77
CA ALA A 67 -7.45 8.24 16.38
C ALA A 67 -8.28 7.44 15.35
N ASP A 68 -9.59 7.66 15.28
CA ASP A 68 -10.46 6.87 14.40
C ASP A 68 -10.19 7.16 12.91
N PHE A 69 -9.77 8.38 12.57
CA PHE A 69 -9.33 8.73 11.23
C PHE A 69 -8.36 9.92 11.24
N SER A 70 -7.21 9.74 10.59
CA SER A 70 -6.22 10.79 10.42
C SER A 70 -5.94 11.11 8.95
N TYR A 71 -5.60 10.08 8.16
CA TYR A 71 -5.17 10.28 6.78
C TYR A 71 -5.25 8.97 5.99
N LEU A 72 -5.86 9.02 4.80
CA LEU A 72 -5.93 7.90 3.88
C LEU A 72 -5.77 8.38 2.43
N PRO A 73 -4.72 7.97 1.70
CA PRO A 73 -4.66 8.12 0.25
C PRO A 73 -5.57 7.10 -0.44
N PHE A 74 -6.22 7.54 -1.51
CA PHE A 74 -6.96 6.71 -2.43
C PHE A 74 -6.26 6.70 -3.79
N ASP A 75 -6.05 5.52 -4.34
CA ASP A 75 -5.59 5.34 -5.71
C ASP A 75 -6.77 4.99 -6.62
N LEU A 76 -6.98 5.82 -7.64
CA LEU A 76 -7.97 5.63 -8.68
C LEU A 76 -7.29 5.29 -10.01
N LEU A 77 -7.89 4.40 -10.78
CA LEU A 77 -7.46 4.05 -12.13
C LEU A 77 -8.13 4.99 -13.11
N ALA A 78 -7.36 5.69 -13.92
CA ALA A 78 -7.89 6.31 -15.12
C ALA A 78 -8.08 5.22 -16.18
N TYR A 79 -9.29 5.06 -16.71
CA TYR A 79 -9.59 4.10 -17.77
C TYR A 79 -10.40 4.74 -18.88
N THR A 80 -10.44 4.09 -20.04
CA THR A 80 -11.24 4.53 -21.18
C THR A 80 -12.40 3.57 -21.37
N ASP A 81 -13.62 4.09 -21.38
CA ASP A 81 -14.82 3.30 -21.61
C ASP A 81 -14.96 2.86 -23.09
N ALA A 82 -16.04 2.17 -23.41
CA ALA A 82 -16.32 1.73 -24.77
C ALA A 82 -16.54 2.87 -25.78
N ASN A 83 -16.91 4.07 -25.29
CA ASN A 83 -17.14 5.27 -26.11
C ASN A 83 -15.88 6.13 -26.27
N GLY A 84 -14.76 5.75 -25.64
CA GLY A 84 -13.54 6.55 -25.66
C GLY A 84 -13.49 7.63 -24.58
N GLN A 85 -14.46 7.68 -23.67
CA GLN A 85 -14.50 8.62 -22.56
C GLN A 85 -13.53 8.18 -21.45
N MET A 86 -12.79 9.13 -20.89
CA MET A 86 -11.98 8.89 -19.70
C MET A 86 -12.88 8.80 -18.46
N CYS A 87 -12.68 7.75 -17.69
CA CYS A 87 -13.42 7.43 -16.48
C CYS A 87 -12.46 7.10 -15.34
N TYR A 88 -12.95 7.14 -14.10
CA TYR A 88 -12.18 6.81 -12.91
C TYR A 88 -12.80 5.64 -12.15
N MET A 89 -11.96 4.73 -11.67
CA MET A 89 -12.38 3.59 -10.84
C MET A 89 -11.51 3.50 -9.59
N MET A 90 -12.13 3.36 -8.42
CA MET A 90 -11.40 3.12 -7.18
C MET A 90 -10.62 1.79 -7.25
N ILE A 91 -9.31 1.82 -6.94
CA ILE A 91 -8.46 0.62 -6.94
C ILE A 91 -8.14 0.18 -5.51
N GLU A 92 -7.71 1.11 -4.67
CA GLU A 92 -7.31 0.82 -3.29
C GLU A 92 -7.39 2.08 -2.40
N GLY A 93 -7.76 1.87 -1.14
CA GLY A 93 -7.32 2.74 -0.06
C GLY A 93 -5.90 2.33 0.29
N ASN A 94 -4.95 3.24 0.22
CA ASN A 94 -3.56 2.95 0.47
C ASN A 94 -3.17 3.36 1.90
N GLY A 95 -3.76 2.70 2.88
CA GLY A 95 -3.52 2.93 4.32
C GLY A 95 -2.07 2.69 4.76
N THR A 96 -1.35 1.93 3.94
CA THR A 96 0.07 1.60 4.10
C THR A 96 0.97 2.74 3.60
N GLY A 97 0.42 3.51 2.65
CA GLY A 97 1.09 4.43 1.75
C GLY A 97 0.86 5.88 2.11
N TYR A 98 1.21 6.27 3.34
CA TYR A 98 1.66 7.66 3.60
C TYR A 98 2.83 8.10 2.67
N ALA A 99 3.38 7.13 1.91
CA ALA A 99 4.17 7.26 0.69
C ALA A 99 3.62 8.35 -0.26
N GLY A 100 4.21 9.53 -0.25
CA GLY A 100 3.79 10.67 -1.07
C GLY A 100 3.33 11.90 -0.29
N THR A 101 3.39 11.90 1.05
CA THR A 101 3.20 13.13 1.84
C THR A 101 4.21 14.21 1.48
N THR A 102 5.41 13.84 1.05
CA THR A 102 6.39 14.79 0.50
C THR A 102 6.13 15.23 -0.93
N ASN A 103 5.11 14.68 -1.60
CA ASN A 103 4.61 15.23 -2.87
C ASN A 103 3.66 16.40 -2.65
N LEU A 104 3.10 16.54 -1.44
CA LEU A 104 2.14 17.59 -1.12
C LEU A 104 2.83 18.95 -1.02
N SER A 105 2.05 20.02 -1.20
CA SER A 105 2.50 21.37 -0.83
C SER A 105 2.83 21.42 0.68
N LYS A 106 3.52 22.48 1.13
CA LYS A 106 3.90 22.55 2.55
C LYS A 106 2.68 22.64 3.46
N GLU A 107 1.70 23.37 3.00
CA GLU A 107 0.46 23.70 3.67
C GLU A 107 -0.37 22.43 3.83
N MET A 108 -0.54 21.65 2.77
CA MET A 108 -1.29 20.38 2.83
C MET A 108 -0.55 19.30 3.63
N GLN A 109 0.79 19.27 3.57
CA GLN A 109 1.57 18.40 4.44
C GLN A 109 1.36 18.79 5.91
N GLN A 110 1.30 20.08 6.24
CA GLN A 110 1.07 20.52 7.62
C GLN A 110 -0.32 20.14 8.12
N VAL A 111 -1.38 20.33 7.32
CA VAL A 111 -2.75 19.89 7.67
C VAL A 111 -2.78 18.41 8.07
N MET A 112 -2.07 17.57 7.32
CA MET A 112 -1.94 16.15 7.64
C MET A 112 -1.16 15.90 8.94
N LEU A 113 -0.05 16.60 9.17
CA LEU A 113 0.76 16.46 10.39
C LEU A 113 0.01 16.96 11.64
N ASP A 114 -0.73 18.06 11.53
CA ASP A 114 -1.57 18.61 12.61
C ASP A 114 -2.59 17.57 13.09
N THR A 115 -3.14 16.77 12.16
CA THR A 115 -4.05 15.68 12.52
C THR A 115 -3.39 14.64 13.41
N PHE A 116 -2.14 14.25 13.10
CA PHE A 116 -1.39 13.31 13.95
C PHE A 116 -1.00 13.91 15.30
N MET A 117 -0.69 15.22 15.34
CA MET A 117 -0.46 15.92 16.60
C MET A 117 -1.71 15.88 17.49
N ASP A 118 -2.90 16.09 16.91
CA ASP A 118 -4.15 16.05 17.66
C ASP A 118 -4.48 14.63 18.15
N THR A 119 -4.22 13.60 17.34
CA THR A 119 -4.27 12.20 17.78
C THR A 119 -3.33 11.93 18.96
N ALA A 120 -2.09 12.45 18.93
CA ALA A 120 -1.14 12.29 20.02
C ALA A 120 -1.61 13.00 21.32
N LYS A 121 -2.19 14.20 21.19
CA LYS A 121 -2.78 14.95 22.33
C LYS A 121 -3.98 14.22 22.91
N GLU A 122 -4.86 13.68 22.08
CA GLU A 122 -5.99 12.84 22.50
C GLU A 122 -5.50 11.61 23.26
N LEU A 123 -4.51 10.89 22.72
CA LEU A 123 -3.94 9.71 23.35
C LEU A 123 -3.36 10.01 24.75
N LEU A 124 -2.59 11.09 24.89
CA LEU A 124 -2.09 11.54 26.21
C LEU A 124 -3.22 11.84 27.19
N ARG A 125 -4.29 12.50 26.74
CA ARG A 125 -5.45 12.82 27.59
C ARG A 125 -6.16 11.54 28.06
N GLU A 126 -6.36 10.57 27.19
CA GLU A 126 -7.06 9.30 27.51
C GLU A 126 -6.27 8.39 28.47
N LEU A 127 -4.93 8.45 28.41
CA LEU A 127 -4.03 7.62 29.19
C LEU A 127 -3.45 8.32 30.42
N ASN A 128 -3.77 9.60 30.63
CA ASN A 128 -3.25 10.38 31.74
C ASN A 128 -3.49 9.68 33.08
N GLY A 129 -2.41 9.44 33.82
CA GLY A 129 -2.42 8.75 35.11
C GLY A 129 -2.56 7.22 35.06
N LYS A 130 -2.73 6.60 33.89
CA LYS A 130 -2.76 5.13 33.74
C LYS A 130 -1.36 4.57 33.55
N HIS A 131 -0.72 4.94 32.44
CA HIS A 131 0.67 4.63 32.11
C HIS A 131 1.14 5.49 30.92
N PRO A 132 2.46 5.56 30.68
CA PRO A 132 3.00 6.32 29.56
C PRO A 132 2.78 5.59 28.21
N PRO A 133 2.24 6.25 27.18
CA PRO A 133 1.90 5.59 25.91
C PRO A 133 3.10 4.99 25.18
N LEU A 134 2.89 3.86 24.51
CA LEU A 134 3.78 3.31 23.49
C LEU A 134 3.10 3.37 22.11
N VAL A 135 3.68 4.15 21.19
CA VAL A 135 3.16 4.32 19.82
C VAL A 135 4.11 3.70 18.81
N LEU A 136 3.59 2.81 17.96
CA LEU A 136 4.33 2.18 16.88
C LEU A 136 4.04 2.88 15.56
N VAL A 137 5.08 3.29 14.83
CA VAL A 137 4.93 3.93 13.51
C VAL A 137 5.53 3.04 12.43
N GLY A 138 4.65 2.27 11.78
CA GLY A 138 5.01 1.27 10.79
C GLY A 138 5.39 1.85 9.43
N CYS A 139 6.51 1.39 8.88
CA CYS A 139 6.90 1.61 7.49
C CYS A 139 6.93 0.28 6.75
N SER A 140 6.29 0.20 5.59
CA SER A 140 6.48 -0.95 4.71
C SER A 140 7.82 -0.86 3.99
N GLY A 141 8.36 -1.95 3.45
CA GLY A 141 9.43 -1.95 2.46
C GLY A 141 10.65 -2.83 2.77
N ARG A 142 10.81 -3.34 4.00
CA ARG A 142 11.89 -4.26 4.42
C ARG A 142 11.44 -5.73 4.48
N GLU A 143 10.28 -6.06 3.92
CA GLU A 143 9.68 -7.40 4.01
C GLU A 143 10.45 -8.47 3.19
N GLY A 144 11.42 -8.06 2.36
CA GLY A 144 12.24 -8.92 1.51
C GLY A 144 13.75 -8.62 1.56
N THR A 145 14.50 -9.10 0.58
CA THR A 145 15.96 -8.83 0.46
C THR A 145 16.32 -7.40 0.07
N GLY A 146 15.32 -6.58 -0.23
CA GLY A 146 15.51 -5.18 -0.56
C GLY A 146 16.05 -4.39 0.63
N GLY A 147 16.92 -3.42 0.35
CA GLY A 147 17.38 -2.47 1.35
C GLY A 147 16.23 -1.63 1.93
N ASN A 148 16.57 -0.82 2.94
CA ASN A 148 15.65 0.10 3.62
C ASN A 148 14.73 0.88 2.65
N ASN A 149 13.48 1.11 3.05
CA ASN A 149 12.52 1.85 2.23
C ASN A 149 13.03 3.28 1.99
N LYS A 150 13.10 3.67 0.71
CA LYS A 150 13.52 5.01 0.31
C LYS A 150 12.59 6.13 0.80
N MET A 151 11.36 5.79 1.19
CA MET A 151 10.32 6.70 1.69
C MET A 151 10.12 6.62 3.21
N VAL A 152 11.00 5.95 3.97
CA VAL A 152 10.87 5.81 5.43
C VAL A 152 10.75 7.16 6.15
N PHE A 153 11.39 8.19 5.61
CA PHE A 153 11.38 9.54 6.15
C PHE A 153 9.98 10.16 6.31
N GLU A 154 9.00 9.74 5.50
CA GLU A 154 7.64 10.24 5.63
C GLU A 154 6.94 9.75 6.89
N LYS A 155 7.28 8.51 7.30
CA LYS A 155 6.83 7.95 8.58
C LYS A 155 7.57 8.58 9.74
N LEU A 156 8.82 9.00 9.53
CA LEU A 156 9.59 9.71 10.55
C LEU A 156 9.01 11.09 10.87
N TYR A 157 8.38 11.80 9.91
CA TYR A 157 7.65 13.03 10.24
C TYR A 157 6.52 12.76 11.22
N ILE A 158 5.70 11.74 10.95
CA ILE A 158 4.60 11.37 11.84
C ILE A 158 5.14 10.97 13.23
N ALA A 159 6.17 10.13 13.28
CA ALA A 159 6.80 9.74 14.54
C ALA A 159 7.37 10.94 15.31
N ASP A 160 7.91 11.95 14.60
CA ASP A 160 8.46 13.15 15.23
C ASP A 160 7.37 14.06 15.79
N GLU A 161 6.18 14.13 15.16
CA GLU A 161 5.03 14.86 15.71
C GLU A 161 4.52 14.23 17.01
N PHE A 162 4.36 12.89 17.05
CA PHE A 162 4.01 12.17 18.29
C PHE A 162 5.03 12.45 19.38
N ASN A 163 6.31 12.30 19.07
CA ASN A 163 7.39 12.56 20.02
C ASN A 163 7.42 14.03 20.47
N GLY A 164 7.16 14.98 19.59
CA GLY A 164 7.09 16.41 19.91
C GLY A 164 5.99 16.72 20.91
N VAL A 165 4.79 16.17 20.72
CA VAL A 165 3.67 16.29 21.65
C VAL A 165 4.00 15.63 22.99
N PHE A 166 4.59 14.44 22.99
CA PHE A 166 4.99 13.75 24.23
C PHE A 166 6.07 14.52 25.01
N LYS A 167 7.05 15.09 24.30
CA LYS A 167 8.12 15.92 24.89
C LYS A 167 7.57 17.21 25.47
N ALA A 168 6.55 17.81 24.85
CA ALA A 168 5.87 18.97 25.40
C ALA A 168 5.12 18.67 26.70
N ALA A 169 4.67 17.42 26.89
CA ALA A 169 4.00 16.96 28.11
C ALA A 169 4.97 16.49 29.21
N GLY A 170 6.27 16.38 28.95
CA GLY A 170 7.27 15.94 29.92
C GLY A 170 8.46 15.24 29.27
N THR A 171 8.73 14.00 29.69
CA THR A 171 9.79 13.16 29.10
C THR A 171 9.23 12.41 27.90
N SER A 172 10.01 12.22 26.84
CA SER A 172 9.68 11.30 25.75
C SER A 172 10.90 10.47 25.35
N HIS A 173 10.64 9.31 24.76
CA HIS A 173 11.67 8.41 24.25
C HIS A 173 11.40 8.05 22.78
N ILE A 174 12.48 7.87 22.03
CA ILE A 174 12.45 7.37 20.66
C ILE A 174 13.32 6.13 20.62
N LEU A 175 12.73 4.99 20.22
CA LEU A 175 13.43 3.72 20.08
C LEU A 175 13.18 3.12 18.69
N THR A 176 13.98 2.14 18.32
CA THR A 176 13.75 1.31 17.13
C THR A 176 13.91 -0.15 17.53
N ILE A 177 13.36 -1.08 16.74
CA ILE A 177 13.60 -2.51 16.96
C ILE A 177 15.10 -2.83 16.92
N ASP A 178 15.86 -2.19 16.01
CA ASP A 178 17.32 -2.32 15.95
C ASP A 178 18.04 -1.89 17.24
N ALA A 179 17.47 -0.94 18.01
CA ALA A 179 18.05 -0.49 19.28
C ALA A 179 17.63 -1.38 20.47
N ILE A 180 16.45 -1.99 20.40
CA ILE A 180 15.92 -2.90 21.44
C ILE A 180 16.54 -4.30 21.30
N ALA A 181 16.62 -4.80 20.07
CA ALA A 181 17.11 -6.13 19.71
C ALA A 181 18.22 -6.03 18.64
N PRO A 182 19.43 -5.55 18.98
CA PRO A 182 20.52 -5.32 18.02
C PRO A 182 21.00 -6.59 17.29
N GLU A 183 20.85 -7.77 17.90
CA GLU A 183 21.22 -9.06 17.30
C GLU A 183 20.30 -9.47 16.16
N TYR A 184 19.00 -9.12 16.25
CA TYR A 184 18.01 -9.36 15.20
C TYR A 184 18.51 -8.87 13.84
N ARG A 185 19.01 -7.63 13.81
CA ARG A 185 19.45 -7.00 12.57
C ARG A 185 20.60 -7.76 11.93
N GLN A 186 21.59 -8.17 12.73
CA GLN A 186 22.76 -8.89 12.21
C GLN A 186 22.34 -10.26 11.65
N ALA A 187 21.43 -10.95 12.35
CA ALA A 187 20.91 -12.23 11.92
C ALA A 187 20.11 -12.12 10.61
N ILE A 188 19.21 -11.14 10.50
CA ILE A 188 18.44 -10.87 9.27
C ILE A 188 19.34 -10.44 8.11
N GLU A 189 20.32 -9.56 8.34
CA GLU A 189 21.28 -9.15 7.30
C GLU A 189 22.12 -10.36 6.81
N SER A 190 22.50 -11.25 7.72
CA SER A 190 23.21 -12.50 7.39
C SER A 190 22.34 -13.46 6.57
N ALA A 191 21.09 -13.67 6.97
CA ALA A 191 20.12 -14.49 6.25
C ALA A 191 19.87 -13.94 4.83
N ASN A 192 19.64 -12.63 4.72
CA ASN A 192 19.46 -11.95 3.43
C ASN A 192 20.69 -12.08 2.53
N LYS A 193 21.90 -11.90 3.06
CA LYS A 193 23.14 -12.04 2.29
C LYS A 193 23.34 -13.46 1.78
N THR A 194 23.07 -14.46 2.62
CA THR A 194 23.18 -15.87 2.26
C THR A 194 22.20 -16.22 1.15
N TYR A 195 20.97 -15.75 1.28
CA TYR A 195 19.91 -15.97 0.30
C TYR A 195 20.18 -15.24 -1.04
N GLU A 196 20.58 -13.97 -1.00
CA GLU A 196 20.96 -13.22 -2.21
C GLU A 196 22.13 -13.87 -2.95
N ALA A 197 23.13 -14.38 -2.22
CA ALA A 197 24.24 -15.12 -2.83
C ALA A 197 23.77 -16.41 -3.50
N ALA A 198 22.81 -17.13 -2.89
CA ALA A 198 22.30 -18.39 -3.41
C ALA A 198 21.47 -18.22 -4.69
N ILE A 199 20.64 -17.18 -4.79
CA ILE A 199 19.76 -16.95 -5.95
C ILE A 199 20.40 -16.13 -7.06
N LYS A 200 21.56 -15.49 -6.80
CA LYS A 200 22.22 -14.62 -7.77
C LYS A 200 22.38 -15.28 -9.15
N PRO A 201 22.83 -16.56 -9.27
CA PRO A 201 22.92 -17.21 -10.57
C PRO A 201 21.58 -17.29 -11.31
N ALA A 202 20.50 -17.64 -10.60
CA ALA A 202 19.16 -17.71 -11.17
C ALA A 202 18.64 -16.32 -11.60
N LYS A 203 18.97 -15.25 -10.85
CA LYS A 203 18.64 -13.87 -11.24
C LYS A 203 19.37 -13.46 -12.52
N GLU A 204 20.65 -13.80 -12.63
CA GLU A 204 21.47 -13.52 -13.83
C GLU A 204 20.96 -14.31 -15.05
N GLU A 205 20.63 -15.59 -14.87
CA GLU A 205 20.00 -16.42 -15.91
C GLU A 205 18.65 -15.83 -16.37
N LYS A 206 17.78 -15.47 -15.42
CA LYS A 206 16.49 -14.81 -15.72
C LYS A 206 16.72 -13.52 -16.51
N ALA A 207 17.62 -12.65 -16.05
CA ALA A 207 17.88 -11.37 -16.69
C ALA A 207 18.42 -11.53 -18.11
N ALA A 208 19.32 -12.49 -18.34
CA ALA A 208 19.82 -12.82 -19.67
C ALA A 208 18.69 -13.32 -20.58
N ALA A 209 17.88 -14.28 -20.12
CA ALA A 209 16.76 -14.83 -20.88
C ALA A 209 15.70 -13.75 -21.22
N MET A 210 15.37 -12.86 -20.28
CA MET A 210 14.44 -11.76 -20.52
C MET A 210 14.97 -10.77 -21.56
N LYS A 211 16.26 -10.44 -21.50
CA LYS A 211 16.90 -9.54 -22.46
C LYS A 211 16.92 -10.13 -23.87
N ASP A 212 17.22 -11.42 -23.98
CA ASP A 212 17.22 -12.12 -25.27
C ASP A 212 15.80 -12.17 -25.85
N LEU A 213 14.80 -12.47 -25.01
CA LEU A 213 13.39 -12.48 -25.41
C LEU A 213 12.94 -11.09 -25.91
N GLU A 214 13.27 -10.02 -25.19
CA GLU A 214 12.93 -8.65 -25.57
C GLU A 214 13.62 -8.22 -26.88
N THR A 215 14.89 -8.60 -27.05
CA THR A 215 15.63 -8.33 -28.30
C THR A 215 14.97 -9.03 -29.49
N ASN A 216 14.62 -10.31 -29.33
CA ASN A 216 13.97 -11.09 -30.38
C ASN A 216 12.57 -10.56 -30.71
N TYR A 217 11.80 -10.17 -29.70
CA TYR A 217 10.47 -9.59 -29.88
C TYR A 217 10.54 -8.26 -30.64
N ASN A 218 11.43 -7.35 -30.24
CA ASN A 218 11.58 -6.05 -30.89
C ASN A 218 12.01 -6.21 -32.36
N ALA A 219 12.97 -7.10 -32.64
CA ALA A 219 13.38 -7.39 -34.02
C ALA A 219 12.23 -7.95 -34.86
N ALA A 220 11.47 -8.92 -34.33
CA ALA A 220 10.31 -9.49 -35.02
C ALA A 220 9.18 -8.47 -35.23
N ARG A 221 8.97 -7.57 -34.26
CA ARG A 221 7.99 -6.49 -34.35
C ARG A 221 8.38 -5.48 -35.43
N GLU A 222 9.63 -5.00 -35.41
CA GLU A 222 10.15 -4.06 -36.42
C GLU A 222 10.09 -4.66 -37.84
N GLU A 223 10.44 -5.94 -38.00
CA GLU A 223 10.29 -6.65 -39.27
C GLU A 223 8.82 -6.74 -39.72
N ALA A 224 7.91 -7.09 -38.80
CA ALA A 224 6.49 -7.16 -39.10
C ALA A 224 5.91 -5.79 -39.47
N GLU A 225 6.25 -4.74 -38.75
CA GLU A 225 5.83 -3.36 -39.03
C GLU A 225 6.40 -2.84 -40.35
N GLY A 226 7.68 -3.09 -40.62
CA GLY A 226 8.33 -2.74 -41.89
C GLY A 226 7.68 -3.43 -43.09
N ASN A 227 7.22 -4.67 -42.90
CA ASN A 227 6.48 -5.44 -43.90
C ASN A 227 4.98 -5.10 -43.93
N LYS A 228 4.50 -4.12 -43.16
CA LYS A 228 3.08 -3.76 -43.02
C LYS A 228 2.21 -4.99 -42.70
N ALA A 229 2.69 -5.84 -41.80
CA ALA A 229 1.97 -7.01 -41.36
C ALA A 229 0.56 -6.63 -40.84
N PRO A 230 -0.45 -7.50 -41.05
CA PRO A 230 -1.77 -7.29 -40.48
C PRO A 230 -1.70 -7.14 -38.95
N THR A 231 -2.62 -6.36 -38.38
CA THR A 231 -2.73 -6.12 -36.94
C THR A 231 -2.79 -7.42 -36.13
N ASP A 232 -3.46 -8.45 -36.65
CA ASP A 232 -3.57 -9.76 -36.00
C ASP A 232 -2.20 -10.45 -35.82
N LYS A 233 -1.27 -10.26 -36.77
CA LYS A 233 0.08 -10.83 -36.68
C LYS A 233 0.89 -10.13 -35.60
N LEU A 234 0.75 -8.80 -35.47
CA LEU A 234 1.39 -8.03 -34.40
C LEU A 234 0.81 -8.41 -33.02
N ALA A 235 -0.51 -8.62 -32.94
CA ALA A 235 -1.16 -9.09 -31.73
C ALA A 235 -0.67 -10.49 -31.32
N GLN A 236 -0.52 -11.40 -32.29
CA GLN A 236 0.00 -12.75 -32.05
C GLN A 236 1.46 -12.73 -31.57
N LEU A 237 2.32 -11.90 -32.18
CA LEU A 237 3.70 -11.73 -31.72
C LEU A 237 3.77 -11.27 -30.27
N LYS A 238 2.93 -10.32 -29.90
CA LYS A 238 2.84 -9.83 -28.52
C LYS A 238 2.34 -10.91 -27.56
N GLU A 239 1.36 -11.70 -27.97
CA GLU A 239 0.86 -12.81 -27.16
C GLU A 239 1.93 -13.88 -26.92
N THR A 240 2.72 -14.22 -27.94
CA THR A 240 3.87 -15.12 -27.80
C THR A 240 4.91 -14.55 -26.83
N TYR A 241 5.29 -13.28 -26.98
CA TYR A 241 6.23 -12.61 -26.08
C TYR A 241 5.77 -12.67 -24.61
N GLU A 242 4.52 -12.33 -24.32
CA GLU A 242 4.01 -12.39 -22.94
C GLU A 242 3.95 -13.83 -22.39
N SER A 243 3.65 -14.81 -23.25
CA SER A 243 3.65 -16.22 -22.87
C SER A 243 5.06 -16.73 -22.52
N ASP A 244 6.07 -16.37 -23.32
CA ASP A 244 7.45 -16.78 -23.10
C ASP A 244 8.04 -16.07 -21.87
N LYS A 245 7.72 -14.78 -21.70
CA LYS A 245 8.07 -13.98 -20.52
C LYS A 245 7.55 -14.66 -19.24
N GLN A 246 6.27 -15.03 -19.23
CA GLN A 246 5.67 -15.74 -18.10
C GLN A 246 6.36 -17.10 -17.84
N THR A 247 6.79 -17.81 -18.88
CA THR A 247 7.52 -19.08 -18.75
C THR A 247 8.86 -18.89 -18.06
N ILE A 248 9.62 -17.87 -18.46
CA ILE A 248 10.90 -17.50 -17.83
C ILE A 248 10.70 -17.16 -16.35
N GLU A 249 9.65 -16.39 -16.02
CA GLU A 249 9.34 -16.05 -14.64
C GLU A 249 8.98 -17.27 -13.79
N THR A 250 8.11 -18.14 -14.30
CA THR A 250 7.71 -19.38 -13.63
C THR A 250 8.91 -20.28 -13.35
N LYS A 251 9.82 -20.44 -14.32
CA LYS A 251 11.07 -21.20 -14.12
C LYS A 251 11.89 -20.60 -12.99
N PHE A 252 12.13 -19.29 -13.01
CA PHE A 252 12.91 -18.62 -11.96
C PHE A 252 12.34 -18.88 -10.56
N TYR A 253 11.03 -18.71 -10.36
CA TYR A 253 10.41 -18.93 -9.05
C TYR A 253 10.42 -20.39 -8.62
N THR A 254 10.29 -21.32 -9.57
CA THR A 254 10.35 -22.77 -9.30
C THR A 254 11.75 -23.18 -8.86
N ASP A 255 12.78 -22.76 -9.61
CA ASP A 255 14.18 -23.11 -9.34
C ASP A 255 14.71 -22.51 -8.03
N THR A 256 14.13 -21.39 -7.60
CA THR A 256 14.58 -20.68 -6.40
C THR A 256 13.80 -21.05 -5.14
N ALA A 257 12.67 -21.76 -5.25
CA ALA A 257 11.75 -22.03 -4.14
C ALA A 257 12.43 -22.63 -2.89
N VAL A 258 13.36 -23.58 -3.06
CA VAL A 258 14.09 -24.22 -1.95
C VAL A 258 14.95 -23.24 -1.16
N PHE A 259 15.58 -22.27 -1.82
CA PHE A 259 16.40 -21.26 -1.16
C PHE A 259 15.56 -20.31 -0.33
N PHE A 260 14.34 -20.03 -0.79
CA PHE A 260 13.42 -19.17 -0.06
C PHE A 260 12.84 -19.84 1.18
N GLU A 261 12.47 -21.13 1.11
CA GLU A 261 12.01 -21.86 2.28
C GLU A 261 13.09 -21.83 3.38
N LYS A 262 14.34 -22.09 3.00
CA LYS A 262 15.49 -21.97 3.90
C LYS A 262 15.61 -20.54 4.45
N TRP A 263 15.57 -19.52 3.60
CA TRP A 263 15.66 -18.12 4.03
C TRP A 263 14.54 -17.71 5.00
N GLY A 264 13.30 -18.16 4.75
CA GLY A 264 12.17 -17.92 5.64
C GLY A 264 12.38 -18.57 7.01
N ASN A 265 12.91 -19.79 7.05
CA ASN A 265 13.27 -20.48 8.30
C ASN A 265 14.42 -19.76 9.05
N ASP A 266 15.46 -19.36 8.33
CA ASP A 266 16.58 -18.58 8.89
C ASP A 266 16.06 -17.25 9.50
N CYS A 267 15.08 -16.59 8.86
CA CYS A 267 14.46 -15.37 9.39
C CYS A 267 13.60 -15.64 10.64
N LYS A 268 12.82 -16.72 10.66
CA LYS A 268 12.05 -17.12 11.85
C LYS A 268 12.97 -17.43 13.03
N GLN A 269 14.08 -18.12 12.77
CA GLN A 269 15.10 -18.36 13.77
C GLN A 269 15.69 -17.05 14.29
N ALA A 270 16.02 -16.09 13.41
CA ALA A 270 16.51 -14.78 13.80
C ALA A 270 15.51 -14.00 14.69
N VAL A 271 14.20 -14.10 14.41
CA VAL A 271 13.15 -13.52 15.28
C VAL A 271 13.17 -14.18 16.66
N GLN A 272 13.26 -15.51 16.72
CA GLN A 272 13.29 -16.22 18.01
C GLN A 272 14.55 -15.86 18.81
N GLU A 273 15.72 -15.87 18.18
CA GLU A 273 17.00 -15.47 18.80
C GLU A 273 16.93 -14.02 19.32
N ALA A 274 16.25 -13.13 18.61
CA ALA A 274 16.05 -11.75 19.05
C ALA A 274 15.10 -11.64 20.26
N LYS A 275 14.03 -12.44 20.31
CA LYS A 275 13.16 -12.52 21.49
C LYS A 275 13.93 -13.04 22.69
N ASP A 276 14.64 -14.15 22.51
CA ASP A 276 15.49 -14.75 23.55
C ASP A 276 16.56 -13.76 24.03
N TYR A 277 17.19 -12.99 23.12
CA TYR A 277 18.12 -11.93 23.48
C TYR A 277 17.47 -10.89 24.37
N VAL A 278 16.32 -10.34 23.98
CA VAL A 278 15.65 -9.29 24.75
C VAL A 278 15.28 -9.81 26.14
N GLU A 279 14.74 -11.03 26.24
CA GLU A 279 14.41 -11.69 27.51
C GLU A 279 15.63 -11.92 28.42
N ASN A 280 16.79 -12.21 27.84
CA ASN A 280 18.03 -12.49 28.60
C ASN A 280 18.99 -11.29 28.71
N SER A 281 18.65 -10.15 28.12
CA SER A 281 19.49 -8.95 28.10
C SER A 281 19.19 -8.02 29.28
N ASP A 282 20.02 -6.99 29.44
CA ASP A 282 19.74 -5.87 30.36
C ASP A 282 18.67 -4.90 29.82
N PHE A 283 18.01 -5.19 28.68
CA PHE A 283 16.93 -4.32 28.20
C PHE A 283 15.75 -4.37 29.18
N SER A 284 15.32 -3.19 29.63
CA SER A 284 14.11 -3.06 30.44
C SER A 284 13.42 -1.75 30.07
N TRP A 285 12.09 -1.82 29.97
CA TRP A 285 11.24 -0.66 29.78
C TRP A 285 11.30 0.33 30.94
N ASP A 286 11.79 -0.08 32.12
CA ASP A 286 12.02 0.82 33.26
C ASP A 286 13.08 1.90 32.97
N LYS A 287 13.96 1.65 32.00
CA LYS A 287 14.93 2.64 31.49
C LYS A 287 14.25 3.74 30.65
N TYR A 288 13.00 3.51 30.24
CA TYR A 288 12.20 4.38 29.37
C TYR A 288 10.80 4.62 29.96
N PRO A 289 10.71 5.21 31.18
CA PRO A 289 9.45 5.33 31.92
C PRO A 289 8.51 6.41 31.37
N GLY A 290 8.87 7.10 30.30
CA GLY A 290 8.03 8.09 29.62
C GLY A 290 7.26 7.52 28.42
N PRO A 291 6.36 8.33 27.82
CA PRO A 291 5.84 8.08 26.48
C PRO A 291 6.95 7.72 25.49
N THR A 292 6.74 6.68 24.69
CA THR A 292 7.72 6.19 23.72
C THR A 292 7.12 6.11 22.32
N THR A 293 7.85 6.62 21.33
CA THR A 293 7.54 6.40 19.91
C THR A 293 8.56 5.43 19.31
N VAL A 294 8.07 4.39 18.65
CA VAL A 294 8.91 3.38 17.99
C VAL A 294 8.60 3.39 16.49
N PRO A 295 9.35 4.12 15.66
CA PRO A 295 9.37 3.90 14.23
C PRO A 295 10.09 2.58 13.90
N GLY A 296 9.57 1.86 12.91
CA GLY A 296 10.12 0.57 12.50
C GLY A 296 9.43 0.02 11.26
N TYR A 297 9.82 -1.19 10.83
CA TYR A 297 9.19 -1.80 9.67
C TYR A 297 7.97 -2.63 10.05
N THR A 298 6.96 -2.63 9.18
CA THR A 298 5.71 -3.37 9.37
C THR A 298 5.94 -4.86 9.62
N SER A 299 6.87 -5.50 8.89
CA SER A 299 7.22 -6.91 9.11
C SER A 299 7.81 -7.16 10.49
N GLU A 300 8.71 -6.29 10.95
CA GLU A 300 9.37 -6.41 12.25
C GLU A 300 8.32 -6.30 13.37
N PHE A 301 7.45 -5.30 13.29
CA PHE A 301 6.34 -5.16 14.24
C PHE A 301 5.44 -6.39 14.25
N SER A 302 5.06 -6.93 13.09
CA SER A 302 4.21 -8.13 13.05
C SER A 302 4.88 -9.39 13.62
N GLU A 303 6.20 -9.42 13.71
CA GLU A 303 6.98 -10.55 14.27
C GLU A 303 7.18 -10.44 15.79
N PHE A 304 7.31 -9.21 16.32
CA PHE A 304 7.60 -8.95 17.72
C PHE A 304 6.39 -8.56 18.57
N ILE A 305 5.28 -8.16 17.95
CA ILE A 305 4.05 -7.87 18.67
C ILE A 305 3.36 -9.18 19.04
N GLU A 306 2.93 -9.24 20.30
CA GLU A 306 2.19 -10.37 20.85
C GLU A 306 0.80 -9.91 21.27
N VAL A 307 -0.22 -10.72 20.94
CA VAL A 307 -1.59 -10.52 21.38
C VAL A 307 -1.95 -11.69 22.30
N ASP A 308 -2.28 -11.42 23.55
CA ASP A 308 -2.75 -12.44 24.47
C ASP A 308 -4.23 -12.77 24.29
N ASP A 309 -4.74 -13.75 25.04
CA ASP A 309 -6.12 -14.24 24.90
C ASP A 309 -7.16 -13.21 25.37
N ASP A 310 -6.75 -12.25 26.21
CA ASP A 310 -7.57 -11.12 26.61
C ASP A 310 -7.57 -10.00 25.55
N GLY A 311 -6.69 -10.09 24.55
CA GLY A 311 -6.51 -9.13 23.47
C GLY A 311 -5.49 -8.03 23.78
N LYS A 312 -4.80 -8.11 24.93
CA LYS A 312 -3.75 -7.16 25.26
C LYS A 312 -2.60 -7.34 24.28
N THR A 313 -2.21 -6.23 23.67
CA THR A 313 -1.17 -6.22 22.65
C THR A 313 0.11 -5.64 23.26
N THR A 314 1.22 -6.36 23.15
CA THR A 314 2.50 -5.94 23.74
C THR A 314 3.64 -5.99 22.74
N LEU A 315 4.65 -5.15 22.95
CA LEU A 315 5.95 -5.20 22.28
C LEU A 315 7.01 -5.41 23.36
N PHE A 316 7.65 -6.60 23.35
CA PHE A 316 8.61 -7.00 24.39
C PHE A 316 8.08 -6.76 25.82
N GLY A 317 6.84 -7.18 26.07
CA GLY A 317 6.17 -7.09 27.38
C GLY A 317 5.58 -5.72 27.74
N ARG A 318 5.87 -4.64 27.01
CA ARG A 318 5.20 -3.33 27.22
C ARG A 318 3.95 -3.24 26.37
N GLU A 319 2.85 -2.79 26.97
CA GLU A 319 1.58 -2.57 26.28
C GLU A 319 1.72 -1.55 25.15
N VAL A 320 1.12 -1.86 24.00
CA VAL A 320 1.08 -1.01 22.81
C VAL A 320 -0.23 -0.24 22.84
N ASP A 321 -0.15 1.09 22.88
CA ASP A 321 -1.31 1.96 22.97
C ASP A 321 -1.84 2.38 21.60
N ALA A 322 -0.95 2.55 20.63
CA ALA A 322 -1.35 2.91 19.28
C ALA A 322 -0.43 2.36 18.19
N ILE A 323 -1.04 2.05 17.04
CA ILE A 323 -0.36 1.63 15.82
C ILE A 323 -0.72 2.60 14.71
N VAL A 324 0.28 3.32 14.20
CA VAL A 324 0.19 4.12 12.98
C VAL A 324 0.71 3.27 11.83
N ASN A 325 -0.20 2.80 10.97
CA ASN A 325 -0.01 2.13 9.67
C ASN A 325 -0.97 0.94 9.57
N ASP A 326 -1.87 1.03 8.60
CA ASP A 326 -2.94 0.07 8.41
C ASP A 326 -2.42 -1.35 8.15
N ARG A 327 -1.31 -1.48 7.41
CA ARG A 327 -0.64 -2.79 7.17
C ARG A 327 -0.07 -3.38 8.44
N THR A 328 0.51 -2.56 9.31
CA THR A 328 1.05 -3.06 10.58
C THR A 328 -0.08 -3.66 11.41
N ALA A 329 -1.21 -2.94 11.53
CA ALA A 329 -2.37 -3.43 12.26
C ALA A 329 -2.93 -4.72 11.67
N GLY A 330 -3.20 -4.77 10.37
CA GLY A 330 -3.77 -5.99 9.79
C GLY A 330 -2.78 -7.14 9.67
N ASN A 331 -1.47 -6.90 9.60
CA ASN A 331 -0.48 -7.99 9.72
C ASN A 331 -0.44 -8.57 11.14
N VAL A 332 -0.55 -7.74 12.18
CA VAL A 332 -0.66 -8.22 13.56
C VAL A 332 -1.94 -9.04 13.73
N SER A 333 -3.08 -8.57 13.21
CA SER A 333 -4.33 -9.33 13.22
C SER A 333 -4.22 -10.65 12.43
N ALA A 334 -3.58 -10.66 11.26
CA ALA A 334 -3.41 -11.86 10.46
C ALA A 334 -2.52 -12.92 11.15
N ASN A 335 -1.52 -12.48 11.91
CA ASN A 335 -0.67 -13.37 12.71
C ASN A 335 -1.36 -13.88 13.99
N ASN A 336 -2.49 -13.28 14.37
CA ASN A 336 -3.26 -13.62 15.56
C ASN A 336 -4.76 -13.78 15.19
N PRO A 337 -5.12 -14.70 14.28
CA PRO A 337 -6.46 -14.73 13.67
C PRO A 337 -7.61 -14.99 14.66
N ASP A 338 -7.31 -15.65 15.77
CA ASP A 338 -8.29 -15.98 16.83
C ASP A 338 -8.32 -14.93 17.95
N LYS A 339 -7.54 -13.85 17.83
CA LYS A 339 -7.39 -12.83 18.87
C LYS A 339 -7.69 -11.44 18.33
N GLU A 340 -8.49 -10.70 19.07
CA GLU A 340 -8.76 -9.30 18.77
C GLU A 340 -7.78 -8.41 19.54
N MET A 341 -7.15 -7.44 18.87
CA MET A 341 -6.34 -6.42 19.55
C MET A 341 -7.27 -5.50 20.35
N LYS A 342 -7.42 -5.78 21.65
CA LYS A 342 -8.19 -4.95 22.58
C LYS A 342 -7.27 -3.88 23.17
N ASN A 343 -7.83 -2.71 23.45
CA ASN A 343 -7.16 -1.53 24.03
C ASN A 343 -6.08 -0.86 23.16
N VAL A 344 -5.73 -1.40 22.00
CA VAL A 344 -4.87 -0.71 21.01
C VAL A 344 -5.70 0.24 20.15
N ARG A 345 -5.20 1.46 19.95
CA ARG A 345 -5.72 2.38 18.92
C ARG A 345 -5.02 2.14 17.60
N VAL A 346 -5.71 1.53 16.63
CA VAL A 346 -5.25 1.58 15.25
C VAL A 346 -5.58 2.95 14.70
N ILE A 347 -4.56 3.76 14.44
CA ILE A 347 -4.74 5.12 13.92
C ILE A 347 -5.12 5.00 12.45
N ASN A 348 -6.36 5.43 12.15
CA ASN A 348 -7.25 4.97 11.07
C ASN A 348 -7.95 3.64 11.40
N SER A 349 -9.19 3.73 11.87
CA SER A 349 -10.04 2.57 12.11
C SER A 349 -10.38 1.81 10.83
N CYS A 350 -10.39 2.50 9.68
CA CYS A 350 -10.54 1.92 8.34
C CYS A 350 -9.31 1.16 7.81
N TYR A 351 -8.49 0.59 8.72
CA TYR A 351 -7.26 -0.10 8.33
C TYR A 351 -7.51 -1.35 7.48
N LYS A 352 -8.68 -1.99 7.64
CA LYS A 352 -9.07 -3.15 6.85
C LYS A 352 -9.18 -2.77 5.39
N GLU A 353 -9.91 -1.71 5.06
CA GLU A 353 -10.05 -1.18 3.71
C GLU A 353 -8.75 -0.54 3.22
N GLY A 354 -7.93 0.01 4.12
CA GLY A 354 -6.60 0.53 3.81
C GLY A 354 -5.54 -0.53 3.48
N GLN A 355 -5.77 -1.80 3.85
CA GLN A 355 -4.87 -2.93 3.57
C GLN A 355 -5.42 -3.92 2.55
N ASP A 356 -6.72 -4.18 2.59
CA ASP A 356 -7.42 -5.20 1.81
C ASP A 356 -8.25 -4.55 0.70
N LYS A 357 -7.88 -4.89 -0.54
CA LYS A 357 -8.53 -4.38 -1.76
C LYS A 357 -9.97 -4.85 -1.90
N ALA A 358 -10.27 -6.08 -1.48
CA ALA A 358 -11.62 -6.60 -1.52
C ALA A 358 -12.50 -5.90 -0.48
N ALA A 359 -11.98 -5.65 0.73
CA ALA A 359 -12.69 -4.87 1.74
C ALA A 359 -13.00 -3.45 1.23
N MET A 360 -12.01 -2.78 0.62
CA MET A 360 -12.22 -1.47 -0.01
C MET A 360 -13.29 -1.51 -1.10
N ALA A 361 -13.24 -2.50 -1.99
CA ALA A 361 -14.23 -2.64 -3.07
C ALA A 361 -15.65 -2.88 -2.54
N LYS A 362 -15.81 -3.68 -1.46
CA LYS A 362 -17.11 -3.86 -0.79
C LYS A 362 -17.63 -2.53 -0.22
N ALA A 363 -16.80 -1.82 0.52
CA ALA A 363 -17.16 -0.53 1.11
C ALA A 363 -17.56 0.48 0.02
N TRP A 364 -16.78 0.55 -1.06
CA TRP A 364 -17.08 1.39 -2.22
C TRP A 364 -18.42 1.04 -2.86
N ASN A 365 -18.68 -0.24 -3.12
CA ASN A 365 -19.91 -0.69 -3.74
C ASN A 365 -21.14 -0.33 -2.90
N ASN A 366 -21.07 -0.57 -1.58
CA ASN A 366 -22.16 -0.20 -0.67
C ASN A 366 -22.44 1.32 -0.73
N PHE A 367 -21.38 2.12 -0.66
CA PHE A 367 -21.51 3.57 -0.77
C PHE A 367 -22.17 4.00 -2.07
N ILE A 368 -21.73 3.49 -3.22
CA ILE A 368 -22.32 3.86 -4.51
C ILE A 368 -23.78 3.41 -4.62
N LEU A 369 -24.11 2.20 -4.19
CA LEU A 369 -25.50 1.71 -4.22
C LEU A 369 -26.43 2.58 -3.36
N GLU A 370 -25.95 3.10 -2.23
CA GLU A 370 -26.76 3.93 -1.33
C GLU A 370 -26.77 5.42 -1.70
N LYS A 371 -25.67 5.95 -2.25
CA LYS A 371 -25.44 7.40 -2.39
C LYS A 371 -25.43 7.90 -3.83
N LYS A 372 -25.54 7.04 -4.84
CA LYS A 372 -25.48 7.46 -6.25
C LYS A 372 -26.46 8.58 -6.61
N GLU A 373 -27.73 8.48 -6.22
CA GLU A 373 -28.74 9.50 -6.54
C GLU A 373 -28.43 10.84 -5.87
N GLU A 374 -27.92 10.81 -4.62
CA GLU A 374 -27.51 12.00 -3.87
C GLU A 374 -26.31 12.67 -4.57
N LEU A 375 -25.29 11.88 -4.95
CA LEU A 375 -24.11 12.38 -5.65
C LEU A 375 -24.46 12.98 -7.03
N ASP A 376 -25.39 12.38 -7.75
CA ASP A 376 -25.88 12.88 -9.04
C ASP A 376 -26.62 14.21 -8.87
N ALA A 377 -27.53 14.29 -7.89
CA ALA A 377 -28.26 15.51 -7.56
C ALA A 377 -27.34 16.68 -7.17
N MET A 378 -26.19 16.38 -6.56
CA MET A 378 -25.14 17.36 -6.23
C MET A 378 -24.25 17.72 -7.44
N GLY A 379 -24.37 17.02 -8.57
CA GLY A 379 -23.46 17.16 -9.71
C GLY A 379 -22.02 16.74 -9.39
N ALA A 380 -21.84 15.91 -8.36
CA ALA A 380 -20.54 15.48 -7.84
C ALA A 380 -19.95 14.29 -8.61
N LEU A 381 -20.76 13.57 -9.40
CA LEU A 381 -20.29 12.43 -10.16
C LEU A 381 -19.40 12.86 -11.35
N VAL A 382 -18.23 12.24 -11.43
CA VAL A 382 -17.39 12.21 -12.62
C VAL A 382 -17.54 10.84 -13.31
N PRO A 383 -17.29 10.73 -14.63
CA PRO A 383 -17.48 9.48 -15.35
C PRO A 383 -16.77 8.29 -14.68
N GLY A 384 -17.52 7.20 -14.47
CA GLY A 384 -17.03 5.96 -13.86
C GLY A 384 -17.04 5.91 -12.33
N MET A 385 -17.11 7.04 -11.63
CA MET A 385 -17.20 7.06 -10.17
C MET A 385 -18.61 6.75 -9.64
N ASP A 386 -19.60 6.67 -10.53
CA ASP A 386 -20.97 6.25 -10.25
C ASP A 386 -21.16 4.73 -10.39
N ARG A 387 -20.06 4.00 -10.61
CA ARG A 387 -20.03 2.57 -10.89
C ARG A 387 -19.47 1.80 -9.71
N THR A 388 -20.11 0.67 -9.43
CA THR A 388 -19.59 -0.36 -8.55
C THR A 388 -18.41 -1.10 -9.20
N ILE A 389 -17.53 -1.66 -8.37
CA ILE A 389 -16.39 -2.46 -8.79
C ILE A 389 -16.84 -3.93 -8.86
N PRO A 390 -16.83 -4.59 -10.03
CA PRO A 390 -17.10 -6.01 -10.08
C PRO A 390 -15.88 -6.80 -9.61
N PHE A 391 -16.05 -7.63 -8.59
CA PHE A 391 -14.96 -8.46 -8.07
C PHE A 391 -15.45 -9.73 -7.39
N LYS A 392 -14.52 -10.66 -7.18
CA LYS A 392 -14.68 -11.85 -6.34
C LYS A 392 -13.50 -11.94 -5.38
N GLU A 393 -13.78 -12.10 -4.10
CA GLU A 393 -12.75 -12.37 -3.09
C GLU A 393 -12.54 -13.87 -2.95
N VAL A 394 -11.28 -14.29 -2.87
CA VAL A 394 -10.87 -15.67 -2.65
C VAL A 394 -10.07 -15.73 -1.36
N THR A 395 -10.67 -16.28 -0.31
CA THR A 395 -10.07 -16.46 1.03
C THR A 395 -9.62 -17.91 1.22
N ARG A 396 -8.65 -18.15 2.11
CA ARG A 396 -8.30 -19.53 2.49
C ARG A 396 -9.49 -20.22 3.13
N VAL A 397 -9.71 -21.49 2.78
CA VAL A 397 -10.64 -22.37 3.48
C VAL A 397 -9.84 -23.08 4.57
N PRO A 398 -10.16 -22.88 5.87
CA PRO A 398 -9.51 -23.62 6.95
C PRO A 398 -9.64 -25.13 6.72
N ALA A 399 -8.65 -25.91 7.17
CA ALA A 399 -8.77 -27.35 7.22
C ALA A 399 -9.94 -27.72 8.15
N GLY A 400 -11.07 -28.16 7.58
CA GLY A 400 -12.16 -28.72 8.37
C GLY A 400 -11.74 -30.06 9.00
N GLU A 401 -12.41 -30.45 10.08
CA GLU A 401 -12.24 -31.78 10.68
C GLU A 401 -12.63 -32.86 9.65
N GLY A 402 -11.64 -33.42 8.96
CA GLY A 402 -11.78 -34.58 8.06
C GLY A 402 -11.77 -34.32 6.54
N GLY A 403 -11.50 -33.09 6.07
CA GLY A 403 -11.44 -32.76 4.63
C GLY A 403 -10.03 -32.46 4.12
N LEU A 404 -9.67 -32.95 2.94
CA LEU A 404 -8.48 -32.49 2.22
C LEU A 404 -8.58 -30.98 1.98
N THR A 405 -7.63 -30.19 2.47
CA THR A 405 -7.52 -28.78 2.12
C THR A 405 -7.15 -28.65 0.66
N LYS A 406 -7.95 -27.94 -0.14
CA LYS A 406 -7.51 -27.51 -1.47
C LYS A 406 -6.27 -26.65 -1.34
N SER A 407 -5.32 -26.79 -2.26
CA SER A 407 -4.21 -25.85 -2.31
C SER A 407 -4.72 -24.45 -2.65
N ASP A 408 -4.03 -23.41 -2.19
CA ASP A 408 -4.34 -22.01 -2.56
C ASP A 408 -4.41 -21.84 -4.10
N ALA A 409 -3.58 -22.60 -4.83
CA ALA A 409 -3.54 -22.59 -6.29
C ALA A 409 -4.79 -23.18 -6.93
N ASP A 410 -5.23 -24.37 -6.49
CA ASP A 410 -6.43 -25.02 -7.02
C ASP A 410 -7.66 -24.18 -6.71
N LEU A 411 -7.74 -23.62 -5.49
CA LEU A 411 -8.82 -22.72 -5.09
C LEU A 411 -8.89 -21.48 -6.00
N LEU A 412 -7.75 -20.84 -6.29
CA LEU A 412 -7.71 -19.69 -7.20
C LEU A 412 -8.09 -20.08 -8.62
N CYS A 413 -7.56 -21.18 -9.15
CA CYS A 413 -7.89 -21.66 -10.50
C CYS A 413 -9.38 -21.92 -10.67
N GLU A 414 -10.01 -22.61 -9.70
CA GLU A 414 -11.45 -22.85 -9.71
C GLU A 414 -12.25 -21.55 -9.71
N ASN A 415 -11.87 -20.58 -8.89
CA ASN A 415 -12.54 -19.29 -8.83
C ASN A 415 -12.35 -18.46 -10.11
N ILE A 416 -11.20 -18.56 -10.77
CA ILE A 416 -10.96 -17.94 -12.08
C ILE A 416 -11.90 -18.53 -13.14
N VAL A 417 -12.01 -19.86 -13.20
CA VAL A 417 -12.92 -20.55 -14.13
C VAL A 417 -14.38 -20.17 -13.85
N ASP A 418 -14.76 -20.15 -12.57
CA ASP A 418 -16.09 -19.72 -12.14
C ASP A 418 -16.40 -18.28 -12.58
N VAL A 419 -15.48 -17.34 -12.38
CA VAL A 419 -15.65 -15.95 -12.80
C VAL A 419 -15.89 -15.82 -14.30
N PHE A 420 -15.17 -16.56 -15.15
CA PHE A 420 -15.40 -16.50 -16.58
C PHE A 420 -16.72 -17.17 -17.02
N THR A 421 -17.17 -18.18 -16.27
CA THR A 421 -18.37 -18.95 -16.59
C THR A 421 -19.64 -18.26 -16.09
N ASN A 422 -19.61 -17.73 -14.87
CA ASN A 422 -20.76 -17.22 -14.11
C ASN A 422 -20.74 -15.70 -13.91
N GLY A 423 -19.65 -15.03 -14.29
CA GLY A 423 -19.48 -13.59 -14.18
C GLY A 423 -19.06 -13.13 -12.77
N LEU A 424 -18.58 -11.90 -12.70
CA LEU A 424 -18.35 -11.16 -11.47
C LEU A 424 -19.64 -10.51 -11.00
N ASP A 425 -19.86 -10.46 -9.69
CA ASP A 425 -20.93 -9.66 -9.12
C ASP A 425 -20.58 -8.18 -9.22
N ASP A 426 -21.50 -7.35 -9.73
CA ASP A 426 -21.33 -5.90 -9.73
C ASP A 426 -21.86 -5.24 -8.45
N GLY A 427 -22.30 -6.00 -7.45
CA GLY A 427 -22.85 -5.50 -6.19
C GLY A 427 -24.31 -5.06 -6.28
N SER A 428 -24.86 -4.82 -7.48
CA SER A 428 -26.27 -4.48 -7.70
C SER A 428 -27.16 -5.71 -7.94
N GLY A 429 -26.57 -6.91 -7.88
CA GLY A 429 -27.20 -8.17 -8.29
C GLY A 429 -27.04 -8.48 -9.77
N GLY A 430 -26.40 -7.59 -10.54
CA GLY A 430 -25.99 -7.82 -11.91
C GLY A 430 -24.71 -8.66 -12.01
N LYS A 431 -24.43 -9.16 -13.22
CA LYS A 431 -23.21 -9.92 -13.52
C LYS A 431 -22.43 -9.29 -14.65
N VAL A 432 -21.13 -9.17 -14.46
CA VAL A 432 -20.17 -8.72 -15.49
C VAL A 432 -19.36 -9.91 -15.97
N PHE A 433 -19.28 -10.09 -17.28
CA PHE A 433 -18.55 -11.18 -17.92
C PHE A 433 -17.28 -10.64 -18.58
N PRO A 434 -16.18 -10.46 -17.82
CA PRO A 434 -14.97 -9.87 -18.36
C PRO A 434 -14.30 -10.80 -19.39
N ASP A 435 -13.67 -10.22 -20.40
CA ASP A 435 -12.75 -10.94 -21.30
C ASP A 435 -11.38 -11.15 -20.65
N GLU A 436 -11.04 -10.34 -19.66
CA GLU A 436 -9.80 -10.42 -18.91
C GLU A 436 -10.02 -9.98 -17.46
N ILE A 437 -9.41 -10.72 -16.54
CA ILE A 437 -9.42 -10.41 -15.10
C ILE A 437 -8.01 -10.17 -14.60
N MET A 438 -7.93 -9.40 -13.51
CA MET A 438 -6.75 -9.22 -12.70
C MET A 438 -6.89 -10.04 -11.42
N ILE A 439 -5.90 -10.87 -11.11
CA ILE A 439 -5.74 -11.43 -9.76
C ILE A 439 -4.84 -10.50 -8.96
N LYS A 440 -5.25 -10.16 -7.74
CA LYS A 440 -4.54 -9.21 -6.88
C LYS A 440 -4.41 -9.77 -5.46
N PRO A 441 -3.20 -10.11 -4.99
CA PRO A 441 -2.98 -10.48 -3.61
C PRO A 441 -3.19 -9.28 -2.67
N SER A 442 -3.65 -9.55 -1.46
CA SER A 442 -3.67 -8.59 -0.36
C SER A 442 -2.28 -8.40 0.25
N GLY A 443 -2.02 -7.20 0.78
CA GLY A 443 -0.83 -6.92 1.60
C GLY A 443 0.51 -6.70 0.89
N THR A 444 0.63 -6.83 -0.44
CA THR A 444 1.95 -6.74 -1.11
C THR A 444 2.47 -5.31 -1.25
N GLY A 445 1.62 -4.33 -1.58
CA GLY A 445 1.99 -2.90 -1.64
C GLY A 445 2.92 -2.46 -2.78
N LYS A 446 3.64 -3.38 -3.43
CA LYS A 446 4.50 -3.11 -4.60
C LYS A 446 3.90 -3.63 -5.92
N GLY A 447 2.73 -4.25 -5.86
CA GLY A 447 2.09 -4.90 -7.02
C GLY A 447 2.62 -6.30 -7.33
N ASP A 448 3.48 -6.84 -6.47
CA ASP A 448 3.95 -8.23 -6.57
C ASP A 448 2.77 -9.20 -6.54
N GLY A 449 2.81 -10.25 -7.37
CA GLY A 449 1.74 -11.22 -7.54
C GLY A 449 0.51 -10.72 -8.31
N ILE A 450 0.47 -9.46 -8.75
CA ILE A 450 -0.62 -9.02 -9.64
C ILE A 450 -0.42 -9.65 -11.02
N ARG A 451 -1.42 -10.35 -11.55
CA ARG A 451 -1.39 -10.97 -12.89
C ARG A 451 -2.70 -10.75 -13.62
N ALA A 452 -2.61 -10.61 -14.95
CA ALA A 452 -3.76 -10.56 -15.83
C ALA A 452 -4.01 -11.95 -16.43
N ILE A 453 -5.27 -12.38 -16.52
CA ILE A 453 -5.68 -13.68 -17.06
C ILE A 453 -6.82 -13.44 -18.04
N LYS A 454 -6.71 -13.96 -19.27
CA LYS A 454 -7.70 -13.81 -20.33
C LYS A 454 -8.67 -14.99 -20.35
N ARG A 455 -9.93 -14.73 -20.72
CA ARG A 455 -10.97 -15.74 -20.95
C ARG A 455 -10.54 -16.80 -21.96
N SER A 456 -9.78 -16.41 -22.99
CA SER A 456 -9.27 -17.35 -24.00
C SER A 456 -8.37 -18.45 -23.41
N MET A 457 -7.79 -18.24 -22.23
CA MET A 457 -6.96 -19.23 -21.52
C MET A 457 -7.79 -20.37 -20.89
N LEU A 458 -9.13 -20.30 -20.89
CA LEU A 458 -9.96 -21.44 -20.45
C LEU A 458 -9.75 -22.71 -21.28
N ASN A 459 -9.24 -22.56 -22.51
CA ASN A 459 -8.88 -23.68 -23.37
C ASN A 459 -7.54 -24.34 -22.97
N ASP A 460 -6.79 -23.72 -22.05
CA ASP A 460 -5.51 -24.20 -21.52
C ASP A 460 -5.43 -23.98 -20.00
N PRO A 461 -6.09 -24.83 -19.20
CA PRO A 461 -6.11 -24.70 -17.73
C PRO A 461 -4.72 -24.76 -17.08
N GLU A 462 -3.77 -25.47 -17.70
CA GLU A 462 -2.40 -25.54 -17.19
C GLU A 462 -1.71 -24.17 -17.26
N LYS A 463 -1.97 -23.36 -18.28
CA LYS A 463 -1.49 -21.98 -18.35
C LYS A 463 -2.04 -21.11 -17.21
N ILE A 464 -3.32 -21.24 -16.88
CA ILE A 464 -3.93 -20.55 -15.72
C ILE A 464 -3.21 -20.98 -14.44
N LYS A 465 -3.02 -22.28 -14.25
CA LYS A 465 -2.34 -22.84 -13.07
C LYS A 465 -0.90 -22.35 -12.94
N GLN A 466 -0.16 -22.25 -14.05
CA GLN A 466 1.20 -21.70 -14.05
C GLN A 466 1.24 -20.23 -13.62
N ILE A 467 0.32 -19.39 -14.13
CA ILE A 467 0.22 -17.98 -13.74
C ILE A 467 -0.11 -17.85 -12.24
N VAL A 468 -1.09 -18.62 -11.76
CA VAL A 468 -1.48 -18.64 -10.35
C VAL A 468 -0.33 -19.09 -9.45
N ASN A 469 0.35 -20.18 -9.81
CA ASN A 469 1.52 -20.65 -9.07
C ASN A 469 2.64 -19.61 -9.05
N SER A 470 2.95 -18.98 -10.20
CA SER A 470 3.95 -17.91 -10.26
C SER A 470 3.60 -16.74 -9.33
N SER A 471 2.33 -16.34 -9.28
CA SER A 471 1.84 -15.30 -8.37
C SER A 471 1.99 -15.71 -6.90
N LEU A 472 1.45 -16.87 -6.52
CA LEU A 472 1.51 -17.38 -5.15
C LEU A 472 2.95 -17.56 -4.68
N SER A 473 3.80 -18.12 -5.53
CA SER A 473 5.24 -18.18 -5.29
C SER A 473 5.77 -16.78 -5.08
N GLU A 474 5.72 -15.87 -6.06
CA GLU A 474 6.26 -14.51 -5.90
C GLU A 474 5.88 -13.85 -4.55
N VAL A 475 4.60 -13.94 -4.16
CA VAL A 475 4.12 -13.33 -2.92
C VAL A 475 4.61 -14.08 -1.68
N GLY A 476 4.47 -15.41 -1.63
CA GLY A 476 4.97 -16.20 -0.51
C GLY A 476 6.47 -16.00 -0.30
N LEU A 477 7.21 -15.90 -1.42
CA LEU A 477 8.64 -15.70 -1.48
C LEU A 477 9.07 -14.31 -0.99
N LYS A 478 8.38 -13.24 -1.37
CA LYS A 478 8.75 -11.86 -1.01
C LYS A 478 8.25 -11.42 0.36
N TYR A 479 7.18 -12.02 0.88
CA TYR A 479 6.48 -11.53 2.07
C TYR A 479 6.41 -12.54 3.22
N ARG A 480 6.97 -13.75 3.07
CA ARG A 480 7.07 -14.76 4.14
C ARG A 480 5.73 -15.12 4.79
N GLY A 481 4.63 -15.03 4.03
CA GLY A 481 3.26 -15.27 4.51
C GLY A 481 2.55 -14.06 5.10
N ALA A 482 3.23 -12.91 5.28
CA ALA A 482 2.64 -11.66 5.74
C ALA A 482 1.79 -10.93 4.68
N ALA A 483 1.79 -11.45 3.43
CA ALA A 483 0.95 -10.99 2.33
C ALA A 483 0.52 -12.19 1.48
N GLY A 484 -0.46 -12.00 0.60
CA GLY A 484 -1.00 -13.05 -0.25
C GLY A 484 -2.52 -13.09 -0.15
N MET A 485 -3.03 -14.06 0.59
CA MET A 485 -4.47 -14.23 0.76
C MET A 485 -5.05 -13.16 1.70
N PRO A 486 -6.31 -12.73 1.50
CA PRO A 486 -7.18 -13.09 0.38
C PRO A 486 -6.69 -12.49 -0.95
N TYR A 487 -7.09 -13.12 -2.05
CA TYR A 487 -6.92 -12.57 -3.40
C TYR A 487 -8.22 -11.93 -3.87
N MET A 488 -8.12 -10.81 -4.56
CA MET A 488 -9.21 -10.19 -5.31
C MET A 488 -9.08 -10.55 -6.79
N LEU A 489 -10.13 -11.16 -7.35
CA LEU A 489 -10.34 -11.28 -8.80
C LEU A 489 -11.18 -10.10 -9.24
N GLN A 490 -10.62 -9.20 -10.05
CA GLN A 490 -11.29 -7.99 -10.51
C GLN A 490 -11.32 -7.96 -12.04
N GLU A 491 -12.33 -7.36 -12.65
CA GLU A 491 -12.28 -7.08 -14.09
C GLU A 491 -11.04 -6.26 -14.47
N ARG A 492 -10.49 -6.50 -15.65
CA ARG A 492 -9.46 -5.63 -16.23
C ARG A 492 -10.09 -4.62 -17.17
N VAL A 493 -10.13 -3.36 -16.76
CA VAL A 493 -10.55 -2.25 -17.62
C VAL A 493 -9.42 -1.79 -18.55
N LYS A 494 -9.78 -1.14 -19.66
CA LYS A 494 -8.82 -0.53 -20.59
C LYS A 494 -8.24 0.74 -19.97
N ILE A 495 -7.07 0.61 -19.34
CA ILE A 495 -6.39 1.73 -18.67
C ILE A 495 -6.15 2.87 -19.66
N HIS A 496 -6.44 4.10 -19.23
CA HIS A 496 -6.28 5.30 -20.03
C HIS A 496 -4.79 5.58 -20.22
N ARG A 497 -4.44 6.08 -21.41
CA ARG A 497 -3.06 6.38 -21.80
C ARG A 497 -2.91 7.88 -22.01
N ILE A 498 -1.81 8.41 -21.50
CA ILE A 498 -1.41 9.79 -21.70
C ILE A 498 -1.23 10.03 -23.20
N ARG A 499 -1.81 11.11 -23.71
CA ARG A 499 -1.83 11.40 -25.15
C ARG A 499 -0.57 12.10 -25.62
N ASP A 500 -0.13 13.10 -24.85
CA ASP A 500 0.91 14.04 -25.23
C ASP A 500 1.97 14.18 -24.14
N GLY A 501 3.13 14.76 -24.49
CA GLY A 501 4.21 15.05 -23.56
C GLY A 501 5.21 13.90 -23.36
N GLU A 502 6.04 14.01 -22.32
CA GLU A 502 7.12 13.05 -22.03
C GLU A 502 6.60 11.63 -21.78
N PHE A 503 5.37 11.52 -21.28
CA PHE A 503 4.75 10.27 -20.89
C PHE A 503 3.72 9.74 -21.89
N ALA A 504 3.69 10.29 -23.11
CA ALA A 504 2.79 9.84 -24.16
C ALA A 504 2.84 8.32 -24.34
N GLY A 505 1.66 7.72 -24.50
CA GLY A 505 1.48 6.27 -24.61
C GLY A 505 1.41 5.53 -23.27
N ARG A 506 1.86 6.12 -22.15
CA ARG A 506 1.91 5.40 -20.85
C ARG A 506 0.60 5.47 -20.09
N THR A 507 0.34 4.43 -19.30
CA THR A 507 -0.79 4.37 -18.37
C THR A 507 -0.50 5.14 -17.08
N TRP A 508 -1.55 5.53 -16.36
CA TRP A 508 -1.40 6.24 -15.09
C TRP A 508 -2.53 5.95 -14.10
N ASP A 509 -2.19 6.11 -12.82
CA ASP A 509 -3.13 6.11 -11.70
C ASP A 509 -3.18 7.51 -11.07
N TYR A 510 -4.34 7.88 -10.57
CA TYR A 510 -4.59 9.11 -9.84
C TYR A 510 -4.53 8.85 -8.34
N ARG A 511 -3.71 9.59 -7.59
CA ARG A 511 -3.73 9.60 -6.12
C ARG A 511 -4.38 10.86 -5.56
N HIS A 512 -5.41 10.64 -4.78
CA HIS A 512 -6.08 11.67 -3.98
C HIS A 512 -5.92 11.35 -2.49
N VAL A 513 -5.94 12.35 -1.62
CA VAL A 513 -5.77 12.15 -0.18
C VAL A 513 -7.01 12.67 0.53
N VAL A 514 -7.52 11.91 1.51
CA VAL A 514 -8.50 12.40 2.48
C VAL A 514 -7.83 12.50 3.85
N THR A 515 -8.07 13.59 4.57
CA THR A 515 -7.52 13.84 5.91
C THR A 515 -8.49 14.66 6.75
N ARG A 516 -8.21 14.77 8.05
CA ARG A 516 -8.95 15.64 8.95
C ARG A 516 -8.47 17.09 8.79
N TYR A 517 -9.38 18.03 8.95
CA TYR A 517 -9.05 19.44 8.97
C TYR A 517 -9.91 20.17 10.00
N THR A 518 -9.25 20.94 10.85
CA THR A 518 -9.91 21.83 11.82
C THR A 518 -9.79 23.25 11.30
N ASN A 519 -10.92 23.89 11.05
CA ASN A 519 -10.94 25.28 10.58
C ASN A 519 -10.64 26.26 11.72
N THR A 520 -10.58 27.55 11.39
CA THR A 520 -10.30 28.62 12.38
C THR A 520 -11.36 28.77 13.46
N ASP A 521 -12.56 28.24 13.25
CA ASP A 521 -13.69 28.26 14.19
C ASP A 521 -13.75 26.97 15.05
N ASN A 522 -12.69 26.14 14.99
CA ASN A 522 -12.61 24.83 15.63
C ASN A 522 -13.70 23.83 15.18
N GLN A 523 -14.24 24.01 13.99
CA GLN A 523 -15.10 23.02 13.36
C GLN A 523 -14.25 22.03 12.58
N GLU A 524 -14.62 20.76 12.64
CA GLU A 524 -13.83 19.69 12.06
C GLU A 524 -14.51 19.10 10.83
N TYR A 525 -13.69 18.88 9.80
CA TYR A 525 -14.11 18.37 8.50
C TYR A 525 -13.21 17.21 8.07
N LEU A 526 -13.77 16.31 7.29
CA LEU A 526 -13.01 15.53 6.32
C LEU A 526 -12.81 16.39 5.09
N VAL A 527 -11.57 16.49 4.64
CA VAL A 527 -11.19 17.25 3.44
C VAL A 527 -10.33 16.39 2.54
N ALA A 528 -10.31 16.73 1.25
CA ALA A 528 -9.54 16.02 0.27
C ALA A 528 -8.79 16.93 -0.70
N PHE A 529 -7.61 16.48 -1.14
CA PHE A 529 -6.84 17.19 -2.14
C PHE A 529 -6.03 16.22 -3.03
N PRO A 530 -5.83 16.54 -4.32
CA PRO A 530 -5.09 15.69 -5.22
C PRO A 530 -3.61 15.76 -4.91
N ALA A 531 -2.98 14.59 -4.77
CA ALA A 531 -1.56 14.50 -4.52
C ALA A 531 -0.80 14.44 -5.85
N VAL A 532 -0.96 13.36 -6.62
CA VAL A 532 -0.13 13.07 -7.79
C VAL A 532 -0.81 12.14 -8.78
N ALA A 533 -0.38 12.17 -10.04
CA ALA A 533 -0.56 11.05 -10.96
C ALA A 533 0.71 10.19 -10.97
N LYS A 534 0.54 8.88 -10.79
CA LYS A 534 1.60 7.87 -10.88
C LYS A 534 1.61 7.32 -12.30
N VAL A 535 2.73 7.43 -13.00
CA VAL A 535 2.85 7.02 -14.41
C VAL A 535 3.60 5.68 -14.48
N ALA A 536 3.19 4.81 -15.41
CA ALA A 536 3.91 3.59 -15.72
C ALA A 536 5.37 3.84 -16.14
N ALA A 537 6.21 2.84 -15.90
CA ALA A 537 7.61 2.85 -16.36
C ALA A 537 7.70 2.76 -17.89
N ASP A 538 6.81 1.99 -18.49
CA ASP A 538 6.76 1.63 -19.91
C ASP A 538 5.30 1.61 -20.41
N GLU A 539 5.11 1.44 -21.71
CA GLU A 539 3.77 1.44 -22.32
C GLU A 539 2.96 0.18 -22.00
N ASP A 540 3.57 -0.91 -21.55
CA ASP A 540 2.92 -2.21 -21.37
C ASP A 540 2.72 -2.59 -19.91
N ALA A 541 3.15 -1.72 -18.98
CA ALA A 541 3.03 -1.94 -17.56
C ALA A 541 1.57 -2.12 -17.15
N VAL A 542 1.31 -3.21 -16.44
CA VAL A 542 -0.03 -3.54 -15.92
C VAL A 542 -0.31 -2.81 -14.60
N VAL A 543 0.72 -2.26 -13.95
CA VAL A 543 0.63 -1.60 -12.65
C VAL A 543 1.42 -0.29 -12.66
N ASN A 544 0.77 0.82 -12.31
CA ASN A 544 1.40 2.14 -12.20
C ASN A 544 2.00 2.34 -10.79
N ASN A 545 2.96 1.50 -10.41
CA ASN A 545 3.64 1.57 -9.12
C ASN A 545 5.02 2.22 -9.25
N THR A 546 5.23 3.36 -8.60
CA THR A 546 6.50 4.11 -8.64
C THR A 546 7.68 3.27 -8.13
N SER A 547 7.51 2.48 -7.06
CA SER A 547 8.60 1.66 -6.53
C SER A 547 9.00 0.55 -7.48
N ALA A 548 8.02 -0.07 -8.17
CA ALA A 548 8.29 -1.03 -9.24
C ALA A 548 9.02 -0.36 -10.41
N ALA A 549 8.55 0.82 -10.84
CA ALA A 549 9.19 1.59 -11.92
C ALA A 549 10.65 1.95 -11.62
N MET A 550 10.94 2.41 -10.40
CA MET A 550 12.30 2.69 -9.94
C MET A 550 13.17 1.43 -9.95
N ALA A 551 12.63 0.29 -9.51
CA ALA A 551 13.38 -0.97 -9.48
C ALA A 551 13.73 -1.46 -10.90
N THR A 552 12.81 -1.34 -11.85
CA THR A 552 13.00 -1.79 -13.24
C THR A 552 13.92 -0.85 -14.03
N THR A 553 13.78 0.46 -13.85
CA THR A 553 14.48 1.44 -14.71
C THR A 553 15.74 2.03 -14.08
N ASN A 554 15.94 1.82 -12.77
CA ASN A 554 16.97 2.48 -11.96
C ASN A 554 16.90 4.03 -12.02
N ARG A 555 15.75 4.59 -12.40
CA ARG A 555 15.48 6.04 -12.39
C ARG A 555 14.91 6.48 -11.02
N PRO A 556 15.04 7.77 -10.64
CA PRO A 556 14.39 8.31 -9.45
C PRO A 556 12.86 8.18 -9.48
N GLY A 557 12.21 8.12 -8.32
CA GLY A 557 10.74 7.99 -8.26
C GLY A 557 10.01 9.21 -8.81
N SER A 558 10.62 10.39 -8.70
CA SER A 558 10.12 11.65 -9.25
C SER A 558 10.01 11.65 -10.77
N ASP A 559 10.67 10.74 -11.48
CA ASP A 559 10.55 10.58 -12.94
C ASP A 559 9.24 9.90 -13.37
N PHE A 560 8.47 9.35 -12.43
CA PHE A 560 7.22 8.61 -12.70
C PHE A 560 6.02 9.24 -12.00
N ILE A 561 6.13 10.53 -11.67
CA ILE A 561 5.14 11.27 -10.87
C ILE A 561 4.87 12.62 -11.53
N ILE A 562 3.59 12.93 -11.72
CA ILE A 562 3.11 14.23 -12.17
C ILE A 562 2.40 14.93 -11.00
N PRO A 563 2.80 16.17 -10.61
CA PRO A 563 2.06 16.94 -9.62
C PRO A 563 0.71 17.38 -10.19
N LEU A 564 -0.37 17.17 -9.43
CA LEU A 564 -1.72 17.41 -9.94
C LEU A 564 -2.30 18.77 -9.60
N CYS A 565 -1.84 19.41 -8.52
CA CYS A 565 -2.14 20.83 -8.32
C CYS A 565 -1.14 21.68 -9.10
N GLY A 566 -1.00 21.53 -10.42
CA GLY A 566 0.01 22.29 -11.16
C GLY A 566 -0.16 22.26 -12.67
N ASP A 567 0.67 23.01 -13.39
CA ASP A 567 0.54 23.16 -14.85
C ASP A 567 0.62 21.82 -15.61
N ARG A 568 1.31 20.84 -15.02
CA ARG A 568 1.49 19.51 -15.59
C ARG A 568 0.27 18.60 -15.46
N SER A 569 -0.77 18.96 -14.71
CA SER A 569 -2.01 18.14 -14.64
C SER A 569 -2.68 17.99 -16.01
N LYS A 570 -2.43 18.94 -16.93
CA LYS A 570 -2.90 18.89 -18.32
C LYS A 570 -2.30 17.74 -19.13
N GLU A 571 -1.15 17.19 -18.72
CA GLU A 571 -0.55 16.02 -19.36
C GLU A 571 -1.41 14.76 -19.19
N VAL A 572 -2.25 14.70 -18.16
CA VAL A 572 -3.12 13.56 -17.87
C VAL A 572 -4.61 13.83 -18.14
N ASP A 573 -4.90 14.82 -18.99
CA ASP A 573 -6.28 15.21 -19.37
C ASP A 573 -7.21 15.52 -18.18
N LEU A 574 -6.64 15.82 -17.00
CA LEU A 574 -7.38 16.06 -15.76
C LEU A 574 -7.58 17.56 -15.54
N ASN A 575 -8.84 17.99 -15.45
CA ASN A 575 -9.19 19.39 -15.14
C ASN A 575 -9.51 19.59 -13.65
N ALA A 576 -9.50 20.85 -13.20
CA ALA A 576 -9.73 21.20 -11.81
C ALA A 576 -11.12 20.80 -11.30
N GLY A 577 -12.17 20.94 -12.13
CA GLY A 577 -13.53 20.58 -11.74
C GLY A 577 -13.70 19.07 -11.49
N ASP A 578 -13.06 18.23 -12.29
CA ASP A 578 -13.06 16.78 -12.05
C ASP A 578 -12.29 16.43 -10.77
N MET A 579 -11.16 17.11 -10.49
CA MET A 579 -10.41 16.90 -9.25
C MET A 579 -11.22 17.29 -8.00
N GLU A 580 -11.92 18.42 -8.04
CA GLU A 580 -12.81 18.91 -6.98
C GLU A 580 -13.94 17.90 -6.70
N LYS A 581 -14.61 17.45 -7.76
CA LYS A 581 -15.68 16.45 -7.67
C LYS A 581 -15.20 15.11 -7.13
N VAL A 582 -14.06 14.61 -7.61
CA VAL A 582 -13.44 13.39 -7.05
C VAL A 582 -13.16 13.58 -5.57
N GLY A 583 -12.58 14.73 -5.17
CA GLY A 583 -12.33 15.02 -3.76
C GLY A 583 -13.59 14.96 -2.90
N LEU A 584 -14.68 15.58 -3.35
CA LEU A 584 -15.96 15.56 -2.65
C LEU A 584 -16.56 14.14 -2.56
N VAL A 585 -16.53 13.37 -3.63
CA VAL A 585 -17.01 11.97 -3.62
C VAL A 585 -16.20 11.14 -2.61
N LEU A 586 -14.88 11.34 -2.54
CA LEU A 586 -14.01 10.61 -1.61
C LEU A 586 -14.21 11.02 -0.14
N THR A 587 -14.45 12.30 0.17
CA THR A 587 -14.77 12.71 1.54
C THR A 587 -16.14 12.20 1.97
N MET A 588 -17.15 12.22 1.08
CA MET A 588 -18.45 11.63 1.35
C MET A 588 -18.37 10.11 1.54
N PHE A 589 -17.57 9.42 0.72
CA PHE A 589 -17.30 8.00 0.89
C PHE A 589 -16.66 7.71 2.25
N MET A 590 -15.65 8.49 2.63
CA MET A 590 -14.96 8.30 3.91
C MET A 590 -15.88 8.58 5.10
N ALA A 591 -16.71 9.63 5.03
CA ALA A 591 -17.73 9.92 6.06
C ALA A 591 -18.69 8.74 6.22
N HIS A 592 -19.22 8.24 5.10
CA HIS A 592 -20.13 7.10 5.06
C HIS A 592 -19.48 5.82 5.64
N LEU A 593 -18.24 5.54 5.26
CA LEU A 593 -17.48 4.39 5.77
C LEU A 593 -17.28 4.48 7.30
N LEU A 594 -16.87 5.64 7.80
CA LEU A 594 -16.66 5.86 9.25
C LEU A 594 -17.95 5.73 10.05
N GLU A 595 -19.03 6.31 9.54
CA GLU A 595 -20.33 6.27 10.20
C GLU A 595 -20.87 4.84 10.30
N ASN A 596 -20.90 4.11 9.19
CA ASN A 596 -21.58 2.82 9.09
C ASN A 596 -20.76 1.64 9.63
N ASN A 597 -19.44 1.65 9.45
CA ASN A 597 -18.62 0.49 9.82
C ASN A 597 -17.93 0.63 11.19
N TYR A 598 -17.81 1.85 11.71
CA TYR A 598 -16.99 2.11 12.90
C TYR A 598 -17.74 2.81 14.02
N ILE A 599 -18.58 3.81 13.72
CA ILE A 599 -19.33 4.52 14.77
C ILE A 599 -20.61 3.77 15.15
N ASN A 600 -21.47 3.45 14.19
CA ASN A 600 -22.77 2.84 14.45
C ASN A 600 -22.68 1.49 15.19
N PRO A 601 -21.75 0.58 14.82
CA PRO A 601 -21.55 -0.66 15.58
C PRO A 601 -21.13 -0.42 17.04
N ARG A 602 -20.29 0.60 17.31
CA ARG A 602 -19.91 0.98 18.68
C ARG A 602 -21.10 1.52 19.46
N LYS A 603 -21.94 2.34 18.85
CA LYS A 603 -23.18 2.84 19.47
C LYS A 603 -24.15 1.70 19.80
N ALA A 604 -24.31 0.72 18.92
CA ALA A 604 -25.19 -0.43 19.13
C ALA A 604 -24.73 -1.38 20.26
N GLN A 605 -23.43 -1.37 20.60
CA GLN A 605 -22.85 -2.21 21.65
C GLN A 605 -22.88 -1.57 23.04
N GLN A 606 -23.24 -0.28 23.16
CA GLN A 606 -23.37 0.38 24.47
C GLN A 606 -24.71 0.02 25.12
N PRO A 607 -24.75 -0.40 26.39
CA PRO A 607 -26.02 -0.63 27.09
C PRO A 607 -26.82 0.68 27.17
N ALA A 608 -28.13 0.56 26.89
CA ALA A 608 -29.08 1.67 26.80
C ALA A 608 -29.23 2.47 28.10
#